data_AF-A0A379FAH2-F1
#
_entry.id   AF-A0A379FAH2-F1
#
_cell.length_a   1.000
_cell.length_b   1.000
_cell.length_c   1.000
_cell.angle_alpha   90.00
_cell.angle_beta   90.00
_cell.angle_gamma   90.00
#
_symmetry.space_group_name_H-M   'P 1'
#
loop_
_entity.id
_entity.type
_entity.pdbx_description
1 polymer ?
#
loop_
_entity_poly.entity_id
_entity_poly.type
_entity_poly.pdbx_seq_one_letter_code
_entity_poly.pdbx_strand_id
1 'polypeptide(L)'
;MKKIILIILFILFNIQLSYARPVSKVYRADSRPPEEVFEKGFVAWGNNINFHAHVNGVSGRRGSKDSAFIPTTSSFKSSEKFAKDLLNVSSENKSYIYKIRPTNNFYSALETVYYYHDQIKERVSDILRTVLTEEQEYSAYINIPNQLIELVTIYTKIGSDIIEETIPNPHYSPEETHSSDEPYKGYNPLKIDNLPHLVMGLSMTNINNELAEASAVLPSSSFTWGSVLSTVMEVAEL
;
A
#
# COMPACT_ATOMS: atom_id res chain seq x y z
N MET A 1 -1.68 50.24 4.22
CA MET A 1 -0.51 49.41 3.80
C MET A 1 -0.03 48.46 4.90
N LYS A 2 0.35 48.93 6.11
CA LYS A 2 0.81 48.05 7.22
C LYS A 2 -0.15 46.90 7.58
N LYS A 3 -1.47 47.14 7.59
CA LYS A 3 -2.48 46.08 7.87
C LYS A 3 -2.55 45.00 6.78
N ILE A 4 -2.36 45.38 5.50
CA ILE A 4 -2.36 44.43 4.37
C ILE A 4 -1.09 43.56 4.42
N ILE A 5 0.05 44.16 4.75
CA ILE A 5 1.32 43.43 4.94
C ILE A 5 1.20 42.41 6.07
N LEU A 6 0.54 42.77 7.19
CA LEU A 6 0.35 41.87 8.32
C LEU A 6 -0.56 40.67 7.98
N ILE A 7 -1.59 40.89 7.18
CA ILE A 7 -2.50 39.83 6.72
C ILE A 7 -1.78 38.88 5.75
N ILE A 8 -0.99 39.40 4.83
CA ILE A 8 -0.18 38.58 3.91
C ILE A 8 0.85 37.74 4.69
N LEU A 9 1.53 38.32 5.69
CA LEU A 9 2.46 37.57 6.55
C LEU A 9 1.75 36.47 7.34
N PHE A 10 0.55 36.73 7.85
CA PHE A 10 -0.24 35.74 8.59
C PHE A 10 -0.71 34.59 7.69
N ILE A 11 -1.10 34.87 6.45
CA ILE A 11 -1.46 33.82 5.48
C ILE A 11 -0.22 32.98 5.16
N LEU A 12 0.92 33.60 4.84
CA LEU A 12 2.16 32.89 4.50
C LEU A 12 2.71 32.03 5.66
N PHE A 13 2.48 32.42 6.92
CA PHE A 13 2.90 31.63 8.10
C PHE A 13 1.98 30.43 8.40
N ASN A 14 0.74 30.45 7.91
CA ASN A 14 -0.24 29.38 8.12
C ASN A 14 -0.36 28.42 6.93
N ILE A 15 0.42 28.61 5.86
CA ILE A 15 0.57 27.60 4.81
C ILE A 15 1.47 26.48 5.37
N GLN A 16 0.92 25.63 6.23
CA GLN A 16 1.52 24.32 6.46
C GLN A 16 1.29 23.50 5.20
N LEU A 17 2.34 23.31 4.40
CA LEU A 17 2.29 22.33 3.32
C LEU A 17 1.95 20.98 3.96
N SER A 18 0.78 20.44 3.61
CA SER A 18 0.33 19.13 4.08
C SER A 18 1.03 18.05 3.28
N TYR A 19 2.24 17.70 3.71
CA TYR A 19 2.89 16.45 3.32
C TYR A 19 2.31 15.31 4.16
N ALA A 20 2.22 14.12 3.60
CA ALA A 20 1.97 12.92 4.37
C ALA A 20 3.06 12.82 5.44
N ARG A 21 2.64 12.70 6.69
CA ARG A 21 3.62 12.60 7.78
C ARG A 21 4.33 11.25 7.66
N PRO A 22 5.66 11.22 7.76
CA PRO A 22 6.38 9.95 7.73
C PRO A 22 5.85 9.03 8.84
N VAL A 23 5.75 7.74 8.54
CA VAL A 23 5.22 6.73 9.45
C VAL A 23 6.37 5.91 10.03
N SER A 24 6.29 5.57 11.31
CA SER A 24 7.27 4.69 11.99
C SER A 24 6.84 3.22 12.01
N LYS A 25 5.73 2.90 11.35
CA LYS A 25 5.17 1.54 11.32
C LYS A 25 4.28 1.35 10.10
N VAL A 26 4.48 0.20 9.45
CA VAL A 26 3.62 -0.29 8.37
C VAL A 26 3.28 -1.75 8.61
N TYR A 27 2.27 -2.22 7.90
CA TYR A 27 1.75 -3.57 7.99
C TYR A 27 1.66 -4.17 6.61
N ARG A 28 1.86 -5.49 6.55
CA ARG A 28 1.76 -6.24 5.31
C ARG A 28 1.05 -7.56 5.58
N ALA A 29 -0.13 -7.73 4.99
CA ALA A 29 -0.72 -9.07 4.94
C ALA A 29 0.04 -9.91 3.90
N ASP A 30 0.23 -11.20 4.16
CA ASP A 30 0.89 -12.12 3.24
C ASP A 30 0.40 -13.55 3.48
N SER A 31 0.62 -14.44 2.51
CA SER A 31 0.30 -15.86 2.64
C SER A 31 1.49 -16.69 3.13
N ARG A 32 2.70 -16.12 3.11
CA ARG A 32 3.92 -16.83 3.53
C ARG A 32 4.04 -16.87 5.04
N PRO A 33 4.51 -17.99 5.61
CA PRO A 33 4.60 -18.18 7.04
C PRO A 33 5.86 -17.51 7.63
N PRO A 34 5.91 -17.28 8.95
CA PRO A 34 7.01 -16.56 9.59
C PRO A 34 8.36 -17.22 9.42
N GLU A 35 8.44 -18.55 9.29
CA GLU A 35 9.71 -19.26 9.11
C GLU A 35 10.42 -18.83 7.81
N GLU A 36 9.65 -18.50 6.77
CA GLU A 36 10.21 -17.96 5.52
C GLU A 36 10.51 -16.46 5.64
N VAL A 37 9.55 -15.69 6.16
CA VAL A 37 9.62 -14.22 6.14
C VAL A 37 10.61 -13.68 7.18
N PHE A 38 10.70 -14.29 8.35
CA PHE A 38 11.69 -13.90 9.36
C PHE A 38 13.11 -14.31 8.97
N GLU A 39 13.29 -15.27 8.05
CA GLU A 39 14.60 -15.63 7.51
C GLU A 39 15.00 -14.68 6.36
N LYS A 40 14.11 -14.45 5.39
CA LYS A 40 14.47 -13.83 4.10
C LYS A 40 13.99 -12.40 3.92
N GLY A 41 12.99 -11.98 4.70
CA GLY A 41 12.28 -10.72 4.49
C GLY A 41 11.40 -10.77 3.24
N PHE A 42 11.23 -9.61 2.60
CA PHE A 42 10.47 -9.47 1.36
C PHE A 42 11.35 -8.95 0.23
N VAL A 43 11.14 -9.48 -0.98
CA VAL A 43 11.83 -9.04 -2.19
C VAL A 43 10.76 -8.73 -3.24
N ALA A 44 10.97 -7.63 -3.97
CA ALA A 44 10.11 -7.22 -5.07
C ALA A 44 10.15 -8.26 -6.21
N TRP A 45 9.14 -8.27 -7.07
CA TRP A 45 9.10 -9.25 -8.16
C TRP A 45 10.14 -8.97 -9.25
N GLY A 46 10.47 -7.71 -9.49
CA GLY A 46 11.43 -7.33 -10.53
C GLY A 46 11.97 -5.92 -10.32
N ASN A 47 12.31 -5.27 -11.43
CA ASN A 47 12.98 -3.96 -11.44
C ASN A 47 12.14 -2.89 -12.16
N ASN A 48 10.84 -3.12 -12.37
CA ASN A 48 9.94 -2.15 -12.99
C ASN A 48 9.61 -1.03 -11.99
N ILE A 49 10.25 0.11 -12.20
CA ILE A 49 10.12 1.32 -11.38
C ILE A 49 8.94 2.21 -11.77
N ASN A 50 8.09 1.79 -12.73
CA ASN A 50 6.87 2.52 -13.06
C ASN A 50 5.89 2.43 -11.89
N PHE A 51 5.88 3.47 -11.06
CA PHE A 51 5.08 3.52 -9.84
C PHE A 51 3.58 3.52 -10.13
N HIS A 52 3.13 4.08 -11.26
CA HIS A 52 1.72 4.00 -11.66
C HIS A 52 1.30 2.57 -12.00
N ALA A 53 2.14 1.84 -12.73
CA ALA A 53 1.90 0.43 -13.00
C ALA A 53 1.85 -0.39 -11.69
N HIS A 54 2.62 -0.01 -10.68
CA HIS A 54 2.59 -0.63 -9.35
C HIS A 54 1.26 -0.41 -8.64
N VAL A 55 0.88 0.85 -8.39
CA VAL A 55 -0.33 1.18 -7.62
C VAL A 55 -1.62 0.78 -8.34
N ASN A 56 -1.60 0.72 -9.68
CA ASN A 56 -2.72 0.19 -10.46
C ASN A 56 -2.76 -1.35 -10.52
N GLY A 57 -1.75 -2.04 -9.97
CA GLY A 57 -1.65 -3.50 -9.98
C GLY A 57 -1.21 -4.12 -11.31
N VAL A 58 -0.89 -3.31 -12.33
CA VAL A 58 -0.45 -3.75 -13.67
C VAL A 58 0.89 -4.45 -13.63
N SER A 59 1.84 -3.96 -12.82
CA SER A 59 3.13 -4.65 -12.61
C SER A 59 3.09 -5.70 -11.50
N GLY A 60 1.90 -5.94 -10.95
CA GLY A 60 1.68 -6.83 -9.82
C GLY A 60 1.28 -8.26 -10.19
N ARG A 61 0.74 -9.00 -9.21
CA ARG A 61 0.39 -10.43 -9.33
C ARG A 61 -0.51 -10.77 -10.51
N ARG A 62 -1.45 -9.88 -10.84
CA ARG A 62 -2.44 -10.07 -11.92
C ARG A 62 -1.96 -9.56 -13.29
N GLY A 63 -0.77 -8.95 -13.35
CA GLY A 63 -0.19 -8.44 -14.57
C GLY A 63 1.22 -8.99 -14.81
N SER A 64 2.19 -8.11 -15.10
CA SER A 64 3.53 -8.52 -15.55
C SER A 64 4.42 -9.14 -14.48
N LYS A 65 4.07 -9.04 -13.18
CA LYS A 65 4.88 -9.54 -12.05
C LYS A 65 6.34 -9.09 -12.14
N ASP A 66 6.57 -7.81 -12.41
CA ASP A 66 7.91 -7.26 -12.56
C ASP A 66 8.14 -6.00 -11.72
N SER A 67 7.17 -5.62 -10.87
CA SER A 67 7.26 -4.43 -10.01
C SER A 67 8.50 -4.41 -9.13
N ALA A 68 9.14 -3.25 -9.04
CA ALA A 68 10.25 -2.96 -8.12
C ALA A 68 9.81 -2.59 -6.69
N PHE A 69 8.50 -2.61 -6.41
CA PHE A 69 7.97 -2.13 -5.15
C PHE A 69 7.19 -3.22 -4.41
N ILE A 70 7.34 -3.22 -3.08
CA ILE A 70 6.65 -4.13 -2.17
C ILE A 70 5.59 -3.31 -1.42
N PRO A 71 4.30 -3.58 -1.64
CA PRO A 71 3.22 -2.77 -1.04
C PRO A 71 3.09 -3.08 0.46
N THR A 72 2.96 -2.04 1.26
CA THR A 72 2.62 -2.11 2.70
C THR A 72 1.61 -1.02 3.01
N THR A 73 0.98 -1.04 4.18
CA THR A 73 0.00 -0.01 4.59
C THR A 73 0.29 0.50 5.99
N SER A 74 0.10 1.80 6.25
CA SER A 74 0.11 2.32 7.62
C SER A 74 -1.18 2.00 8.39
N SER A 75 -2.21 1.50 7.71
CA SER A 75 -3.51 1.15 8.31
C SER A 75 -3.57 -0.33 8.66
N PHE A 76 -3.54 -0.64 9.97
CA PHE A 76 -3.74 -2.01 10.44
C PHE A 76 -5.09 -2.59 9.96
N LYS A 77 -6.16 -1.77 9.96
CA LYS A 77 -7.49 -2.16 9.48
C LYS A 77 -7.47 -2.60 8.01
N SER A 78 -6.72 -1.88 7.17
CA SER A 78 -6.59 -2.23 5.75
C SER A 78 -5.84 -3.57 5.62
N SER A 79 -4.75 -3.76 6.37
CA SER A 79 -4.02 -5.04 6.41
C SER A 79 -4.86 -6.21 6.93
N GLU A 80 -5.74 -5.97 7.91
CA GLU A 80 -6.62 -6.99 8.47
C GLU A 80 -7.68 -7.45 7.46
N LYS A 81 -8.28 -6.52 6.72
CA LYS A 81 -9.21 -6.84 5.63
C LYS A 81 -8.55 -7.78 4.62
N PHE A 82 -7.32 -7.49 4.22
CA PHE A 82 -6.57 -8.35 3.31
C PHE A 82 -6.22 -9.70 3.90
N ALA A 83 -5.78 -9.76 5.16
CA ALA A 83 -5.48 -11.02 5.81
C ALA A 83 -6.73 -11.92 5.82
N LYS A 84 -7.91 -11.37 6.12
CA LYS A 84 -9.18 -12.11 6.06
C LYS A 84 -9.53 -12.57 4.64
N ASP A 85 -9.28 -11.75 3.63
CA ASP A 85 -9.46 -12.15 2.22
C ASP A 85 -8.51 -13.29 1.81
N LEU A 86 -7.24 -13.23 2.22
CA LEU A 86 -6.26 -14.31 2.04
C LEU A 86 -6.65 -15.58 2.81
N LEU A 87 -7.15 -15.42 4.04
CA LEU A 87 -7.58 -16.53 4.89
C LEU A 87 -8.71 -17.32 4.26
N ASN A 88 -9.63 -16.65 3.55
CA ASN A 88 -10.77 -17.29 2.88
C ASN A 88 -10.37 -18.22 1.74
N VAL A 89 -9.15 -18.12 1.23
CA VAL A 89 -8.63 -18.95 0.12
C VAL A 89 -7.37 -19.72 0.46
N SER A 90 -6.91 -19.59 1.70
CA SER A 90 -5.75 -20.31 2.18
C SER A 90 -6.07 -21.80 2.28
N SER A 91 -5.30 -22.64 1.60
CA SER A 91 -5.39 -24.10 1.75
C SER A 91 -5.02 -24.57 3.16
N GLU A 92 -4.24 -23.77 3.88
CA GLU A 92 -3.79 -24.06 5.24
C GLU A 92 -4.68 -23.43 6.32
N ASN A 93 -5.77 -22.76 5.91
CA ASN A 93 -6.61 -21.97 6.81
C ASN A 93 -5.80 -20.95 7.63
N LYS A 94 -4.72 -20.41 7.04
CA LYS A 94 -3.84 -19.42 7.67
C LYS A 94 -3.57 -18.22 6.78
N SER A 95 -3.43 -17.05 7.41
CA SER A 95 -2.91 -15.83 6.81
C SER A 95 -2.12 -15.04 7.85
N TYR A 96 -1.30 -14.10 7.40
CA TYR A 96 -0.30 -13.45 8.24
C TYR A 96 -0.36 -11.94 8.06
N ILE A 97 -0.25 -11.19 9.16
CA ILE A 97 0.00 -9.74 9.13
C ILE A 97 1.36 -9.48 9.75
N TYR A 98 2.29 -9.01 8.95
CA TYR A 98 3.62 -8.61 9.40
C TYR A 98 3.62 -7.14 9.79
N LYS A 99 4.09 -6.85 11.00
CA LYS A 99 4.36 -5.48 11.47
C LYS A 99 5.81 -5.15 11.16
N ILE A 100 6.02 -4.05 10.45
CA ILE A 100 7.32 -3.71 9.86
C ILE A 100 7.68 -2.28 10.26
N ARG A 101 8.92 -2.09 10.70
CA ARG A 101 9.54 -0.78 10.89
C ARG A 101 10.04 -0.26 9.52
N PRO A 102 9.45 0.81 8.98
CA PRO A 102 9.90 1.40 7.73
C PRO A 102 11.21 2.19 7.93
N THR A 103 11.96 2.33 6.84
CA THR A 103 13.10 3.24 6.70
C THR A 103 12.82 4.23 5.57
N ASN A 104 13.78 5.10 5.25
CA ASN A 104 13.72 6.02 4.10
C ASN A 104 13.56 5.31 2.73
N ASN A 105 13.60 3.98 2.68
CA ASN A 105 13.34 3.16 1.50
C ASN A 105 11.83 2.85 1.29
N PHE A 106 10.96 3.36 2.15
CA PHE A 106 9.50 3.23 2.06
C PHE A 106 8.88 4.56 1.63
N TYR A 107 8.13 4.56 0.54
CA TYR A 107 7.61 5.78 -0.06
C TYR A 107 6.09 5.81 0.01
N SER A 108 5.52 6.96 0.39
CA SER A 108 4.07 7.17 0.34
C SER A 108 3.57 7.06 -1.10
N ALA A 109 2.63 6.13 -1.33
CA ALA A 109 2.07 5.94 -2.65
C ALA A 109 1.27 7.16 -3.12
N LEU A 110 0.52 7.77 -2.19
CA LEU A 110 -0.23 9.00 -2.43
C LEU A 110 0.70 10.11 -2.92
N GLU A 111 1.73 10.45 -2.13
CA GLU A 111 2.63 11.55 -2.49
C GLU A 111 3.40 11.28 -3.77
N THR A 112 3.82 10.03 -3.98
CA THR A 112 4.53 9.62 -5.20
C THR A 112 3.66 9.77 -6.45
N VAL A 113 2.39 9.38 -6.36
CA VAL A 113 1.42 9.57 -7.46
C VAL A 113 1.19 11.04 -7.73
N TYR A 114 0.95 11.86 -6.70
CA TYR A 114 0.76 13.31 -6.85
C TYR A 114 2.00 13.98 -7.47
N TYR A 115 3.19 13.63 -7.01
CA TYR A 115 4.45 14.15 -7.56
C TYR A 115 4.54 13.93 -9.07
N TYR A 116 4.26 12.71 -9.55
CA TYR A 116 4.33 12.42 -10.98
C TYR A 116 3.25 13.11 -11.81
N HIS A 117 2.02 13.21 -11.29
CA HIS A 117 0.94 13.96 -11.93
C HIS A 117 1.28 15.45 -12.05
N ASP A 118 1.85 16.04 -11.00
CA ASP A 118 2.29 17.44 -11.00
C ASP A 118 3.39 17.70 -12.03
N GLN A 119 4.35 16.76 -12.22
CA GLN A 119 5.41 16.91 -13.23
C GLN A 119 4.86 17.01 -14.66
N ILE A 120 3.81 16.25 -14.96
CA ILE A 120 3.18 16.26 -16.29
C ILE A 120 1.97 17.19 -16.39
N LYS A 121 1.69 17.95 -15.32
CA LYS A 121 0.57 18.90 -15.23
C LYS A 121 -0.80 18.25 -15.45
N GLU A 122 -0.94 17.01 -15.01
CA GLU A 122 -2.21 16.30 -14.98
C GLU A 122 -2.76 16.23 -13.56
N ARG A 123 -4.09 16.12 -13.44
CA ARG A 123 -4.74 15.96 -12.14
C ARG A 123 -4.89 14.46 -11.84
N VAL A 124 -4.54 14.07 -10.62
CA VAL A 124 -4.88 12.75 -10.07
C VAL A 124 -6.39 12.58 -10.08
N SER A 125 -6.89 11.49 -10.69
CA SER A 125 -8.33 11.22 -10.74
C SER A 125 -8.92 11.02 -9.34
N ASP A 126 -10.18 11.41 -9.14
CA ASP A 126 -10.82 11.30 -7.82
C ASP A 126 -10.96 9.86 -7.35
N ILE A 127 -11.09 8.91 -8.29
CA ILE A 127 -11.10 7.47 -8.02
C ILE A 127 -9.75 7.03 -7.45
N LEU A 128 -8.65 7.33 -8.14
CA LEU A 128 -7.30 6.95 -7.69
C LEU A 128 -6.95 7.62 -6.36
N ARG A 129 -7.30 8.90 -6.19
CA ARG A 129 -7.12 9.63 -4.93
C ARG A 129 -7.83 8.94 -3.76
N THR A 130 -9.08 8.52 -3.97
CA THR A 130 -9.89 7.86 -2.93
C THR A 130 -9.25 6.54 -2.53
N VAL A 131 -8.88 5.71 -3.51
CA VAL A 131 -8.20 4.43 -3.28
C VAL A 131 -6.91 4.62 -2.48
N LEU A 132 -6.01 5.50 -2.93
CA LEU A 132 -4.74 5.75 -2.24
C LEU A 132 -4.92 6.27 -0.80
N THR A 133 -5.97 7.06 -0.55
CA THR A 133 -6.31 7.58 0.79
C THR A 133 -6.82 6.48 1.72
N GLU A 134 -7.63 5.55 1.21
CA GLU A 134 -8.18 4.43 1.99
C GLU A 134 -7.11 3.38 2.30
N GLU A 135 -6.26 3.09 1.32
CA GLU A 135 -5.22 2.07 1.45
C GLU A 135 -4.06 2.53 2.32
N GLN A 136 -3.77 3.83 2.32
CA GLN A 136 -2.63 4.43 3.02
C GLN A 136 -1.34 3.65 2.72
N GLU A 137 -1.13 3.37 1.43
CA GLU A 137 -0.03 2.53 0.98
C GLU A 137 1.32 3.24 1.13
N TYR A 138 2.29 2.50 1.68
CA TYR A 138 3.70 2.82 1.65
C TYR A 138 4.42 1.68 0.92
N SER A 139 5.09 1.98 -0.19
CA SER A 139 5.73 0.95 -1.01
C SER A 139 7.24 0.95 -0.74
N ALA A 140 7.77 -0.20 -0.32
CA ALA A 140 9.21 -0.38 -0.13
C ALA A 140 9.90 -0.68 -1.46
N TYR A 141 11.04 -0.06 -1.72
CA TYR A 141 11.78 -0.26 -2.98
C TYR A 141 12.73 -1.47 -2.90
N ILE A 142 12.61 -2.40 -3.85
CA ILE A 142 13.40 -3.63 -4.04
C ILE A 142 13.30 -4.67 -2.92
N ASN A 143 13.54 -4.32 -1.67
CA ASN A 143 13.51 -5.26 -0.56
C ASN A 143 13.02 -4.65 0.76
N ILE A 144 12.57 -5.55 1.63
CA ILE A 144 12.35 -5.31 3.06
C ILE A 144 13.17 -6.37 3.80
N PRO A 145 14.35 -6.01 4.34
CA PRO A 145 15.17 -6.95 5.12
C PRO A 145 14.42 -7.49 6.33
N ASN A 146 14.73 -8.73 6.74
CA ASN A 146 14.08 -9.36 7.89
C ASN A 146 14.30 -8.60 9.21
N GLN A 147 15.40 -7.86 9.35
CA GLN A 147 15.68 -7.05 10.54
C GLN A 147 14.67 -5.91 10.74
N LEU A 148 13.91 -5.54 9.70
CA LEU A 148 12.85 -4.53 9.78
C LEU A 148 11.51 -5.12 10.25
N ILE A 149 11.35 -6.43 10.21
CA ILE A 149 10.09 -7.11 10.52
C ILE A 149 10.07 -7.37 12.02
N GLU A 150 9.16 -6.74 12.75
CA GLU A 150 9.11 -6.78 14.21
C GLU A 150 8.41 -8.04 14.73
N LEU A 151 7.23 -8.34 14.17
CA LEU A 151 6.39 -9.46 14.57
C LEU A 151 5.43 -9.83 13.45
N VAL A 152 4.82 -11.00 13.60
CA VAL A 152 3.68 -11.45 12.80
C VAL A 152 2.48 -11.68 13.70
N THR A 153 1.29 -11.32 13.22
CA THR A 153 0.02 -11.82 13.74
C THR A 153 -0.52 -12.87 12.77
N ILE A 154 -0.69 -14.08 13.25
CA ILE A 154 -1.16 -15.25 12.52
C ILE A 154 -2.65 -15.37 12.75
N TYR A 155 -3.40 -15.40 11.65
CA TYR A 155 -4.84 -15.62 11.65
C TYR A 155 -5.08 -17.06 11.23
N THR A 156 -5.64 -17.88 12.10
CA THR A 156 -5.99 -19.28 11.83
C THR A 156 -7.50 -19.46 11.85
N LYS A 157 -8.07 -20.00 10.77
CA LYS A 157 -9.50 -20.29 10.67
C LYS A 157 -9.81 -21.70 11.20
N ILE A 158 -10.65 -21.79 12.22
CA ILE A 158 -11.12 -23.06 12.79
C ILE A 158 -12.65 -23.06 12.73
N GLY A 159 -13.22 -23.76 11.75
CA GLY A 159 -14.65 -23.70 11.48
C GLY A 159 -15.08 -22.28 11.07
N SER A 160 -15.97 -21.67 11.85
CA SER A 160 -16.41 -20.27 11.67
C SER A 160 -15.51 -19.26 12.38
N ASP A 161 -14.66 -19.71 13.30
CA ASP A 161 -13.92 -18.84 14.20
C ASP A 161 -12.54 -18.53 13.63
N ILE A 162 -12.02 -17.35 13.99
CA ILE A 162 -10.66 -16.92 13.66
C ILE A 162 -9.90 -16.77 14.98
N ILE A 163 -8.81 -17.51 15.11
CA ILE A 163 -7.88 -17.41 16.23
C ILE A 163 -6.68 -16.58 15.79
N GLU A 164 -6.25 -15.67 16.65
CA GLU A 164 -5.10 -14.81 16.43
C GLU A 164 -3.95 -15.21 17.38
N GLU A 165 -2.76 -15.37 16.83
CA GLU A 165 -1.52 -15.60 17.58
C GLU A 165 -0.47 -14.59 17.12
N THR A 166 0.30 -14.02 18.05
CA THR A 166 1.38 -13.09 17.69
C THR A 166 2.74 -13.67 18.06
N ILE A 167 3.66 -13.68 17.08
CA ILE A 167 5.02 -14.20 17.25
C ILE A 167 6.03 -13.07 16.93
N PRO A 168 6.95 -12.73 17.85
CA PRO A 168 8.01 -11.78 17.59
C PRO A 168 9.10 -12.37 16.69
N ASN A 169 9.70 -11.54 15.85
CA ASN A 169 10.84 -11.95 15.03
C ASN A 169 12.14 -11.89 15.85
N PRO A 170 12.87 -13.00 16.06
CA PRO A 170 14.14 -12.98 16.78
C PRO A 170 15.25 -12.20 16.06
N HIS A 171 15.11 -11.95 14.75
CA HIS A 171 16.07 -11.20 13.94
C HIS A 171 15.76 -9.70 13.86
N TYR A 172 14.67 -9.23 14.49
CA TYR A 172 14.32 -7.82 14.49
C TYR A 172 15.41 -6.95 15.13
N SER A 173 15.77 -5.86 14.46
CA SER A 173 16.70 -4.86 14.99
C SER A 173 15.93 -3.58 15.34
N PRO A 174 15.75 -3.28 16.64
CA PRO A 174 15.04 -2.08 17.08
C PRO A 174 15.90 -0.83 16.82
N GLU A 175 15.38 0.08 16.02
CA GLU A 175 15.96 1.38 15.75
C GLU A 175 14.84 2.42 15.60
N GLU A 176 15.16 3.69 15.81
CA GLU A 176 14.22 4.79 15.57
C GLU A 176 14.34 5.27 14.13
N THR A 177 13.51 4.73 13.25
CA THR A 177 13.41 5.13 11.84
C THR A 177 11.97 5.34 11.42
N HIS A 178 11.79 6.00 10.29
CA HIS A 178 10.49 6.22 9.67
C HIS A 178 10.59 6.09 8.14
N SER A 179 9.44 6.09 7.46
CA SER A 179 9.34 6.14 6.00
C SER A 179 10.04 7.38 5.42
N SER A 180 10.26 7.40 4.10
CA SER A 180 10.74 8.59 3.40
C SER A 180 9.83 9.80 3.67
N ASP A 181 10.45 10.98 3.84
CA ASP A 181 9.76 12.28 3.85
C ASP A 181 9.44 12.78 2.43
N GLU A 182 10.03 12.14 1.42
CA GLU A 182 9.93 12.54 0.03
C GLU A 182 9.23 11.46 -0.80
N PRO A 183 8.52 11.83 -1.89
CA PRO A 183 7.99 10.86 -2.84
C PRO A 183 9.14 10.08 -3.51
N TYR A 184 8.84 8.92 -4.07
CA TYR A 184 9.80 8.23 -4.93
C TYR A 184 10.02 9.04 -6.20
N LYS A 185 11.28 9.41 -6.50
CA LYS A 185 11.66 10.26 -7.67
C LYS A 185 12.48 9.50 -8.72
N GLY A 186 12.60 8.18 -8.60
CA GLY A 186 13.43 7.37 -9.50
C GLY A 186 12.85 7.18 -10.90
N TYR A 187 11.57 7.50 -11.10
CA TYR A 187 10.88 7.41 -12.39
C TYR A 187 10.67 8.82 -12.97
N ASN A 188 10.63 8.96 -14.30
CA ASN A 188 10.34 10.24 -14.96
C ASN A 188 9.38 10.01 -16.13
N PRO A 189 8.04 10.05 -15.89
CA PRO A 189 7.07 9.78 -16.93
C PRO A 189 6.99 10.94 -17.92
N LEU A 190 7.07 10.64 -19.22
CA LEU A 190 6.66 11.57 -20.29
C LEU A 190 5.13 11.61 -20.46
N LYS A 191 4.46 10.54 -20.04
CA LYS A 191 3.01 10.36 -20.02
C LYS A 191 2.66 9.40 -18.89
N ILE A 192 1.50 9.58 -18.26
CA ILE A 192 0.91 8.57 -17.38
C ILE A 192 0.01 7.66 -18.22
N ASP A 193 0.39 6.39 -18.35
CA ASP A 193 -0.48 5.40 -18.95
C ASP A 193 -1.61 5.08 -17.99
N ASN A 194 -2.73 5.77 -18.20
CA ASN A 194 -3.99 5.56 -17.49
C ASN A 194 -4.73 4.30 -17.95
N LEU A 195 -4.13 3.44 -18.81
CA LEU A 195 -4.77 2.23 -19.30
C LEU A 195 -5.19 1.38 -18.10
N PRO A 196 -6.50 1.34 -17.78
CA PRO A 196 -6.97 0.55 -16.68
C PRO A 196 -7.00 -0.89 -17.18
N HIS A 197 -5.94 -1.64 -16.96
CA HIS A 197 -6.05 -3.09 -16.92
C HIS A 197 -6.49 -3.44 -15.51
N LEU A 198 -7.82 -3.37 -15.29
CA LEU A 198 -8.48 -3.55 -13.99
C LEU A 198 -7.85 -2.66 -12.90
N VAL A 199 -8.37 -1.44 -12.72
CA VAL A 199 -8.40 -0.89 -11.35
C VAL A 199 -9.02 -1.99 -10.52
N MET A 200 -8.27 -2.58 -9.58
CA MET A 200 -8.62 -3.82 -8.88
C MET A 200 -10.07 -3.81 -8.42
N GLY A 201 -10.93 -4.34 -9.29
CA GLY A 201 -12.32 -4.58 -8.97
C GLY A 201 -12.37 -5.58 -7.84
N LEU A 202 -13.31 -5.37 -6.93
CA LEU A 202 -13.91 -6.35 -6.06
C LEU A 202 -13.00 -7.50 -5.62
N SER A 203 -12.74 -7.54 -4.31
CA SER A 203 -12.42 -8.73 -3.51
C SER A 203 -13.20 -10.01 -3.88
N MET A 204 -14.22 -9.93 -4.75
CA MET A 204 -15.08 -11.02 -5.20
C MET A 204 -14.75 -11.65 -6.58
N THR A 205 -13.83 -11.13 -7.39
CA THR A 205 -13.44 -11.82 -8.64
C THR A 205 -12.09 -12.51 -8.55
N ASN A 206 -12.19 -13.80 -8.22
CA ASN A 206 -11.21 -14.85 -8.43
C ASN A 206 -9.93 -14.79 -7.58
N ILE A 207 -10.10 -15.25 -6.34
CA ILE A 207 -9.03 -15.62 -5.44
C ILE A 207 -8.56 -17.09 -5.71
N ASN A 208 -9.10 -17.73 -6.75
CA ASN A 208 -8.84 -19.12 -7.14
C ASN A 208 -8.08 -19.25 -8.48
N ASN A 209 -6.97 -18.52 -8.68
CA ASN A 209 -5.99 -18.95 -9.67
C ASN A 209 -4.59 -18.93 -9.05
N GLU A 210 -4.14 -20.16 -8.76
CA GLU A 210 -2.79 -20.62 -8.38
C GLU A 210 -2.30 -20.23 -6.98
N LEU A 211 -2.41 -21.19 -6.06
CA LEU A 211 -1.61 -21.25 -4.84
C LEU A 211 -0.15 -21.59 -5.18
N ALA A 212 0.75 -20.89 -4.47
CA ALA A 212 2.20 -21.04 -4.29
C ALA A 212 3.10 -21.44 -5.48
N GLU A 213 3.82 -20.45 -6.05
CA GLU A 213 5.30 -20.41 -6.02
C GLU A 213 5.74 -18.94 -5.90
N ALA A 214 6.53 -18.63 -4.87
CA ALA A 214 7.32 -17.42 -4.62
C ALA A 214 6.72 -16.01 -4.90
N SER A 215 6.59 -15.23 -3.81
CA SER A 215 6.63 -13.74 -3.73
C SER A 215 5.34 -12.89 -3.74
N ALA A 216 5.38 -11.96 -2.78
CA ALA A 216 4.74 -10.66 -2.56
C ALA A 216 3.23 -10.48 -2.87
N VAL A 217 2.32 -10.78 -1.94
CA VAL A 217 0.89 -10.41 -2.11
C VAL A 217 0.42 -9.32 -1.14
N LEU A 218 0.33 -8.09 -1.64
CA LEU A 218 -0.86 -7.25 -1.46
C LEU A 218 -1.19 -6.68 -2.84
N PRO A 219 -2.30 -7.05 -3.51
CA PRO A 219 -2.99 -6.10 -4.37
C PRO A 219 -3.72 -5.08 -3.48
N SER A 220 -4.13 -3.95 -4.03
CA SER A 220 -4.84 -2.83 -3.40
C SER A 220 -6.17 -3.23 -2.67
N SER A 221 -6.56 -2.58 -1.55
CA SER A 221 -7.65 -2.96 -0.60
C SER A 221 -9.01 -2.32 -0.81
N SER A 222 -9.36 -1.71 -1.93
CA SER A 222 -10.78 -1.32 -2.06
C SER A 222 -11.26 -1.08 -3.47
N PHE A 223 -12.01 -2.06 -3.95
CA PHE A 223 -13.22 -1.77 -4.67
C PHE A 223 -14.32 -2.70 -4.14
N THR A 224 -15.39 -2.15 -3.59
CA THR A 224 -16.67 -2.85 -3.39
C THR A 224 -17.71 -2.09 -4.20
N TRP A 225 -18.48 -2.74 -5.07
CA TRP A 225 -19.42 -2.12 -6.03
C TRP A 225 -20.48 -1.22 -5.35
N GLY A 226 -20.60 -1.29 -4.01
CA GLY A 226 -21.44 -0.39 -3.23
C GLY A 226 -21.02 1.10 -3.26
N SER A 227 -19.74 1.43 -3.47
CA SER A 227 -19.30 2.85 -3.47
C SER A 227 -19.58 3.57 -4.79
N VAL A 228 -19.66 2.85 -5.92
CA VAL A 228 -19.97 3.45 -7.23
C VAL A 228 -21.45 3.78 -7.33
N LEU A 229 -22.33 2.95 -6.77
CA LEU A 229 -23.78 3.20 -6.80
C LEU A 229 -24.20 4.39 -5.93
N SER A 230 -23.54 4.64 -4.78
CA SER A 230 -23.87 5.81 -3.97
C SER A 230 -23.40 7.12 -4.63
N THR A 231 -22.18 7.14 -5.21
CA THR A 231 -21.66 8.34 -5.87
C THR A 231 -22.38 8.63 -7.19
N VAL A 232 -22.86 7.62 -7.93
CA VAL A 232 -23.64 7.85 -9.16
C VAL A 232 -25.09 8.25 -8.85
N MET A 233 -25.69 7.77 -7.76
CA MET A 233 -27.03 8.19 -7.35
C MET A 233 -27.06 9.61 -6.76
N GLU A 234 -26.05 10.02 -5.99
CA GLU A 234 -26.00 11.36 -5.38
C GLU A 234 -25.76 12.49 -6.40
N VAL A 235 -25.16 12.17 -7.55
CA VAL A 235 -24.95 13.13 -8.66
C VAL A 235 -26.14 13.15 -9.64
N ALA A 236 -27.03 12.15 -9.57
CA ALA A 236 -28.24 12.09 -10.40
C ALA A 236 -29.47 12.77 -9.74
N GLU A 237 -29.37 13.20 -8.48
CA GLU A 237 -30.43 13.91 -7.74
C GLU A 237 -30.12 15.40 -7.44
N LEU A 238 -29.22 16.03 -8.22
CA LEU A 238 -29.01 17.48 -8.22
C LEU A 238 -29.22 18.10 -9.61
#